data_AF-A0A8J4YS01-F1
#
_entry.id   AF-A0A8J4YS01-F1
#
_cell.length_a   1.000
_cell.length_b   1.000
_cell.length_c   1.000
_cell.angle_alpha   90.00
_cell.angle_beta   90.00
_cell.angle_gamma   90.00
#
_symmetry.space_group_name_H-M   'P 1'
#
loop_
_entity.id
_entity.type
_entity.pdbx_description
1 polymer ?
#
loop_
_entity_poly.entity_id
_entity_poly.type
_entity_poly.pdbx_seq_one_letter_code
_entity_poly.pdbx_strand_id
1 'polypeptide(L)'
;MVEEVATVLEDVKDEALRWTLQVLQEREDLRDDYRELVKLVIIFLGGAPPGGIRFLAPGAMHQARWMSKVLYSFKIWMFRGQFRLTKKEERGLQRFVPLRRPSLRKGLD
;
A
#
# COMPACT_ATOMS: atom_id res chain seq x y z
N MET A 1 18.36 21.72 3.91
CA MET A 1 18.54 20.29 3.55
C MET A 1 17.37 19.41 4.00
N VAL A 2 17.07 19.25 5.30
CA VAL A 2 15.96 18.35 5.72
C VAL A 2 14.58 18.90 5.32
N GLU A 3 14.33 20.19 5.50
CA GLU A 3 13.06 20.83 5.13
C GLU A 3 12.85 20.86 3.61
N GLU A 4 13.90 21.15 2.84
CA GLU A 4 13.86 21.17 1.38
C GLU A 4 13.56 19.78 0.79
N VAL A 5 14.16 18.72 1.37
CA VAL A 5 13.84 17.33 1.01
C VAL A 5 12.40 16.99 1.38
N ALA A 6 11.90 17.45 2.53
CA ALA A 6 10.51 17.23 2.93
C ALA A 6 9.52 17.89 1.95
N THR A 7 9.77 19.14 1.53
CA THR A 7 8.94 19.85 0.56
C THR A 7 8.89 19.13 -0.79
N VAL A 8 10.05 18.73 -1.33
CA VAL A 8 10.09 17.98 -2.60
C VAL A 8 9.33 16.65 -2.49
N LEU A 9 9.42 15.96 -1.34
CA LEU A 9 8.70 14.70 -1.13
C LEU A 9 7.19 14.90 -1.00
N GLU A 10 6.74 15.99 -0.39
CA GLU A 10 5.31 16.35 -0.35
C GLU A 10 4.78 16.68 -1.75
N ASP A 11 5.55 17.41 -2.57
CA ASP A 11 5.16 17.72 -3.95
C ASP A 11 4.97 16.45 -4.79
N VAL A 12 5.91 15.50 -4.68
CA VAL A 12 5.81 14.20 -5.37
C VAL A 12 4.64 13.37 -4.84
N LYS A 13 4.38 13.40 -3.52
CA LYS A 13 3.24 12.70 -2.91
C LYS A 13 1.92 13.24 -3.48
N ASP A 14 1.79 14.56 -3.53
CA ASP A 14 0.58 15.23 -4.00
C ASP A 14 0.37 15.04 -5.50
N GLU A 15 1.44 15.05 -6.29
CA GLU A 15 1.37 14.71 -7.72
C GLU A 15 0.90 13.27 -7.92
N ALA A 16 1.49 12.32 -7.20
CA ALA A 16 1.10 10.91 -7.27
C ALA A 16 -0.35 10.69 -6.80
N LEU A 17 -0.79 11.41 -5.76
CA LEU A 17 -2.18 11.40 -5.30
C LEU A 17 -3.13 11.93 -6.37
N ARG A 18 -2.83 13.07 -6.98
CA ARG A 18 -3.66 13.63 -8.07
C ARG A 18 -3.77 12.66 -9.24
N TRP A 19 -2.64 12.10 -9.69
CA TRP A 19 -2.61 11.14 -10.79
C TRP A 19 -3.41 9.88 -10.48
N THR A 20 -3.23 9.28 -9.29
CA THR A 20 -3.96 8.06 -8.92
C THR A 20 -5.46 8.28 -8.78
N LEU A 21 -5.90 9.43 -8.27
CA LEU A 21 -7.32 9.81 -8.24
C LEU A 21 -7.89 9.96 -9.64
N GLN A 22 -7.16 10.62 -10.54
CA GLN A 22 -7.55 10.78 -11.94
C GLN A 22 -7.68 9.42 -12.64
N VAL A 23 -6.69 8.53 -12.51
CA VAL A 23 -6.73 7.17 -13.05
C VAL A 23 -7.98 6.42 -12.59
N LEU A 24 -8.34 6.54 -11.32
CA LEU A 24 -9.48 5.82 -10.76
C LEU A 24 -10.83 6.33 -11.30
N GLN A 25 -10.91 7.63 -11.63
CA GLN A 25 -12.09 8.28 -12.19
C GLN A 25 -12.23 8.05 -13.70
N GLU A 26 -11.14 8.18 -14.46
CA GLU A 26 -11.20 8.18 -15.93
C GLU A 26 -11.10 6.78 -16.55
N ARG A 27 -10.50 5.82 -15.85
CA ARG A 27 -10.29 4.47 -16.39
C ARG A 27 -11.36 3.49 -15.90
N GLU A 28 -12.48 3.47 -16.61
CA GLU A 28 -13.54 2.48 -16.37
C GLU A 28 -13.11 1.05 -16.75
N ASP A 29 -12.22 0.92 -17.74
CA ASP A 29 -11.67 -0.34 -18.28
C ASP A 29 -10.66 -1.04 -17.36
N LEU A 30 -10.30 -0.43 -16.23
CA LEU A 30 -9.42 -1.06 -15.25
C LEU A 30 -10.06 -2.31 -14.66
N ARG A 31 -9.36 -3.43 -14.85
CA ARG A 31 -9.64 -4.67 -14.12
C ARG A 31 -9.67 -4.42 -12.62
N ASP A 32 -10.58 -5.10 -11.93
CA ASP A 32 -10.84 -4.91 -10.49
C ASP A 32 -9.59 -5.01 -9.61
N ASP A 33 -8.68 -5.96 -9.90
CA ASP A 33 -7.45 -6.12 -9.13
C ASP A 33 -6.54 -4.87 -9.23
N TYR A 34 -6.43 -4.25 -10.41
CA TYR A 34 -5.68 -3.01 -10.60
C TYR A 34 -6.39 -1.81 -9.98
N ARG A 35 -7.73 -1.78 -10.07
CA ARG A 35 -8.54 -0.77 -9.38
C ARG A 35 -8.33 -0.82 -7.87
N GLU A 36 -8.22 -2.00 -7.29
CA GLU A 36 -7.90 -2.19 -5.88
C GLU A 36 -6.46 -1.75 -5.55
N LEU A 37 -5.49 -2.04 -6.42
CA LEU A 37 -4.12 -1.54 -6.25
C LEU A 37 -4.08 0.00 -6.18
N VAL A 38 -4.75 0.68 -7.11
CA VAL A 38 -4.79 2.17 -7.14
C VAL A 38 -5.40 2.72 -5.85
N LYS A 39 -6.49 2.10 -5.35
CA LYS A 39 -7.08 2.49 -4.05
C LYS A 39 -6.11 2.30 -2.89
N LEU A 40 -5.33 1.22 -2.87
CA LEU A 40 -4.31 0.99 -1.83
C LEU A 40 -3.18 2.01 -1.90
N VAL A 41 -2.76 2.43 -3.09
CA VAL A 41 -1.75 3.49 -3.27
C VAL A 41 -2.27 4.82 -2.73
N ILE A 42 -3.52 5.20 -3.02
CA ILE A 42 -4.14 6.41 -2.48
C ILE A 42 -4.10 6.41 -0.94
N ILE A 43 -4.50 5.28 -0.32
CA ILE A 43 -4.48 5.12 1.14
C ILE A 43 -3.04 5.21 1.67
N PHE A 44 -2.08 4.59 0.99
CA PHE A 44 -0.67 4.60 1.40
C PHE A 44 -0.08 6.01 1.40
N LEU A 45 -0.45 6.84 0.43
CA LEU A 45 -0.04 8.24 0.32
C LEU A 45 -0.81 9.17 1.28
N GLY A 46 -1.74 8.64 2.09
CA GLY A 46 -2.52 9.40 3.07
C GLY A 46 -3.81 10.01 2.52
N GLY A 47 -4.21 9.67 1.28
CA GLY A 47 -5.46 10.12 0.68
C GLY A 47 -6.64 9.19 1.00
N ALA A 48 -7.86 9.65 0.66
CA ALA A 48 -9.07 8.86 0.76
C ALA A 48 -9.62 8.53 -0.65
N PRO A 49 -9.75 7.24 -1.03
CA PRO A 49 -10.32 6.89 -2.32
C PRO A 49 -11.83 7.23 -2.38
N PRO A 50 -12.37 7.54 -3.58
CA PRO A 50 -13.80 7.74 -3.81
C PRO A 50 -14.64 6.57 -3.27
N GLY A 51 -15.68 6.89 -2.51
CA GLY A 51 -16.55 5.88 -1.88
C GLY A 51 -15.95 5.21 -0.65
N GLY A 52 -14.88 5.78 -0.08
CA GLY A 52 -14.29 5.40 1.21
C GLY A 52 -13.37 4.17 1.16
N ILE A 53 -12.79 3.85 2.32
CA ILE A 53 -11.91 2.70 2.49
C ILE A 53 -12.76 1.44 2.65
N ARG A 54 -12.90 0.68 1.57
CA ARG A 54 -13.56 -0.64 1.55
C ARG A 54 -12.63 -1.66 0.93
N PHE A 55 -12.30 -2.72 1.68
CA PHE A 55 -11.51 -3.83 1.18
C PHE A 55 -12.42 -4.95 0.71
N LEU A 56 -12.15 -5.46 -0.49
CA LEU A 56 -12.80 -6.68 -0.95
C LEU A 56 -12.22 -7.87 -0.17
N ALA A 57 -13.11 -8.75 0.28
CA ALA A 57 -12.70 -10.03 0.82
C ALA A 57 -11.95 -10.82 -0.27
N PRO A 58 -10.90 -11.57 0.08
CA PRO A 58 -10.21 -12.41 -0.89
C PRO A 58 -11.20 -13.41 -1.50
N GLY A 59 -11.32 -13.40 -2.82
CA GLY A 59 -11.97 -14.50 -3.55
C GLY A 59 -11.13 -15.78 -3.47
N ALA A 60 -11.60 -16.86 -4.10
CA ALA A 60 -10.89 -18.14 -4.09
C ALA A 60 -9.42 -18.00 -4.55
N MET A 61 -8.48 -18.32 -3.66
CA MET A 61 -7.03 -18.30 -3.91
C MET A 61 -6.62 -19.48 -4.77
N HIS A 62 -6.96 -19.45 -6.06
CA HIS A 62 -6.40 -20.37 -7.06
C HIS A 62 -5.01 -19.86 -7.51
N GLN A 63 -4.14 -20.76 -7.97
CA GLN A 63 -2.75 -20.41 -8.36
C GLN A 63 -2.66 -19.36 -9.46
N ALA A 64 -3.68 -19.27 -10.33
CA ALA A 64 -3.75 -18.26 -11.40
C ALA A 64 -4.02 -16.82 -10.89
N ARG A 65 -4.37 -16.62 -9.61
CA ARG A 65 -4.68 -15.31 -9.02
C ARG A 65 -3.56 -14.80 -8.12
N TRP A 66 -2.34 -14.75 -8.66
CA TRP A 66 -1.17 -14.26 -7.93
C TRP A 66 -1.34 -12.81 -7.44
N MET A 67 -2.03 -11.96 -8.22
CA MET A 67 -2.26 -10.56 -7.88
C MET A 67 -3.10 -10.40 -6.61
N SER A 68 -4.15 -11.21 -6.43
CA SER A 68 -4.96 -11.19 -5.21
C SER A 68 -4.13 -11.55 -3.97
N LYS A 69 -3.12 -12.45 -4.10
CA LYS A 69 -2.19 -12.77 -3.00
C LYS A 69 -1.30 -11.56 -2.65
N VAL A 70 -0.82 -10.84 -3.65
CA VAL A 70 0.00 -9.62 -3.46
C VAL A 70 -0.82 -8.51 -2.82
N LEU A 71 -2.01 -8.21 -3.34
CA LEU A 71 -2.89 -7.17 -2.80
C LEU A 71 -3.26 -7.44 -1.34
N TYR A 72 -3.59 -8.67 -1.00
CA TYR A 72 -3.92 -9.03 0.37
C TYR A 72 -2.71 -8.94 1.31
N SER A 73 -1.54 -9.37 0.84
CA SER A 73 -0.29 -9.20 1.60
C SER A 73 -0.01 -7.72 1.86
N PHE A 74 -0.28 -6.85 0.87
CA PHE A 74 -0.12 -5.41 0.98
C PHE A 74 -1.08 -4.82 2.01
N LYS A 75 -2.38 -5.20 1.97
CA LYS A 75 -3.38 -4.83 2.98
C LYS A 75 -2.93 -5.22 4.39
N ILE A 76 -2.56 -6.48 4.61
CA ILE A 76 -2.10 -6.93 5.94
C ILE A 76 -0.90 -6.12 6.38
N TRP A 77 0.06 -5.86 5.49
CA TRP A 77 1.25 -5.09 5.82
C TRP A 77 0.92 -3.64 6.21
N MET A 78 0.06 -2.96 5.47
CA MET A 78 -0.37 -1.58 5.76
C MET A 78 -1.10 -1.47 7.10
N PHE A 79 -1.98 -2.44 7.40
CA PHE A 79 -2.82 -2.45 8.60
C PHE A 79 -2.28 -3.34 9.72
N ARG A 80 -1.01 -3.79 9.64
CA ARG A 80 -0.44 -4.77 10.58
C ARG A 80 -0.50 -4.35 12.05
N GLY A 81 -0.53 -3.05 12.33
CA GLY A 81 -0.69 -2.52 13.70
C GLY A 81 -2.06 -2.82 14.32
N GLN A 82 -3.06 -3.18 13.51
CA GLN A 82 -4.42 -3.56 13.95
C GLN A 82 -4.57 -5.07 14.15
N PHE A 83 -3.58 -5.88 13.76
CA PHE A 83 -3.61 -7.33 13.84
C PHE A 83 -2.55 -7.87 14.81
N ARG A 84 -2.84 -9.00 15.46
CA ARG A 84 -1.84 -9.75 16.23
C ARG A 84 -1.10 -10.73 15.31
N LEU A 85 -0.13 -10.22 14.55
CA LEU A 85 0.71 -11.06 13.68
C LEU A 85 1.84 -11.72 14.48
N THR A 86 2.10 -12.99 14.18
CA THR A 86 3.31 -13.67 14.65
C THR A 86 4.54 -13.22 13.87
N LYS A 87 5.73 -13.38 14.47
CA LYS A 87 7.02 -13.10 13.79
C LYS A 87 7.18 -13.90 12.49
N LYS A 88 6.55 -15.08 12.37
CA LYS A 88 6.58 -15.91 11.15
C LYS A 88 5.74 -15.28 10.03
N GLU A 89 4.54 -14.81 10.35
CA GLU A 89 3.65 -14.16 9.39
C GLU A 89 4.22 -12.82 8.91
N GLU A 90 4.79 -12.02 9.80
CA GLU A 90 5.42 -10.74 9.44
C GLU A 90 6.59 -10.94 8.45
N ARG A 91 7.43 -11.96 8.67
CA ARG A 91 8.48 -12.35 7.72
C ARG A 91 7.94 -12.88 6.39
N GLY A 92 6.79 -13.56 6.42
CA GLY A 92 6.10 -14.02 5.20
C GLY A 92 5.67 -12.84 4.33
N LEU A 93 5.15 -11.77 4.94
CA LEU A 93 4.74 -10.54 4.24
C LEU A 93 5.92 -9.81 3.61
N GLN A 94 7.10 -9.83 4.24
CA GLN A 94 8.31 -9.19 3.70
C GLN A 94 8.76 -9.78 2.36
N ARG A 95 8.38 -11.03 2.04
CA ARG A 95 8.64 -11.63 0.72
C ARG A 95 7.87 -10.94 -0.40
N PHE A 96 6.70 -10.38 -0.08
CA PHE A 96 5.82 -9.70 -1.04
C PHE A 96 5.96 -8.18 -0.98
N VAL A 97 6.40 -7.64 0.16
CA VAL A 97 6.60 -6.20 0.39
C VAL A 97 8.02 -5.95 0.94
N PRO A 98 9.05 -5.98 0.08
CA PRO A 98 10.44 -5.80 0.50
C PRO A 98 10.73 -4.32 0.75
N LEU A 99 10.33 -3.79 1.90
CA LEU A 99 10.77 -2.47 2.35
C LEU A 99 12.00 -2.63 3.25
N ARG A 100 13.13 -2.05 2.82
CA ARG A 100 14.34 -1.92 3.65
C ARG A 100 13.96 -1.18 4.92
N ARG A 101 14.15 -1.82 6.08
CA ARG A 101 14.08 -1.11 7.36
C ARG A 101 15.15 -0.02 7.35
N PRO A 102 14.84 1.24 7.68
CA PRO A 102 15.87 2.13 8.18
C PRO A 102 16.49 1.42 9.37
N SER A 103 17.80 1.26 9.37
CA SER A 103 18.52 0.71 10.51
C SER A 103 18.10 1.50 11.75
N LEU A 104 17.39 0.85 12.66
CA LEU A 104 17.20 1.32 14.03
C LEU A 104 18.61 1.71 14.51
N ARG A 105 18.85 3.01 14.72
CA ARG A 105 20.00 3.45 15.51
C ARG A 105 19.84 2.73 16.85
N LYS A 106 20.70 1.75 17.10
CA LYS A 106 20.90 1.23 18.45
C LYS A 106 21.34 2.43 19.31
N GLY A 107 20.75 2.52 20.50
CA GLY A 107 20.86 3.67 21.39
C GLY A 107 22.29 4.14 21.61
N LEU A 108 22.44 5.47 21.68
CA LEU A 108 23.42 6.07 22.56
C LEU A 108 22.83 5.98 23.97
N ASP A 109 23.36 5.05 24.75
CA ASP A 109 23.64 5.22 26.17
C ASP A 109 25.15 5.04 26.33
#